data_AF-A0A955ZBJ5-F1
#
_entry.id   AF-A0A955ZBJ5-F1
#
_cell.length_a   1.000
_cell.length_b   1.000
_cell.length_c   1.000
_cell.angle_alpha   90.00
_cell.angle_beta   90.00
_cell.angle_gamma   90.00
#
_symmetry.space_group_name_H-M   'P 1'
#
loop_
_entity.id
_entity.type
_entity.pdbx_description
1 polymer ?
#
loop_
_entity_poly.entity_id
_entity_poly.type
_entity_poly.pdbx_seq_one_letter_code
_entity_poly.pdbx_strand_id
1 'polypeptide(L)'
;MRAHLESALEVTSASTSGLRLPRRVRARRERLLAHLGAYIDAERYPVNDVSREPTPIFVDRRGHRCAVAALLEATGEDALVERIAERQNLARVRALADDPALVDWLAHHGLGAHEAARIQPAYHAHLEADWKPTASLVAGAHVAATETVGAEGVGLAGARLGVRRNVHGSTDSGNSVYGSVAFVAEYTRVAVAQRGGTHHVSLLLQWEPHGNSRDVQWYLLGGPLASLDADDRPGSGFGAQAGAGFSFRRRSVPLLFELVGQGIGQRGYATARIGLQLGVVW
;
A
#
# COMPACT_ATOMS: atom_id res chain seq x y z
N MET A 1 9.86 -0.19 4.52
CA MET A 1 11.15 -0.92 4.37
C MET A 1 12.03 -0.31 3.27
N ARG A 2 11.70 -0.44 1.98
CA ARG A 2 12.49 0.15 0.86
C ARG A 2 12.89 1.61 1.12
N ALA A 3 11.92 2.48 1.40
CA ALA A 3 12.17 3.90 1.67
C ALA A 3 13.15 4.16 2.84
N HIS A 4 13.09 3.35 3.90
CA HIS A 4 14.02 3.45 5.03
C HIS A 4 15.44 3.11 4.58
N LEU A 5 15.62 2.03 3.82
CA LEU A 5 16.93 1.59 3.33
C LEU A 5 17.49 2.54 2.25
N GLU A 6 16.64 3.09 1.38
CA GLU A 6 17.03 4.13 0.41
C GLU A 6 17.54 5.39 1.14
N SER A 7 16.83 5.83 2.18
CA SER A 7 17.29 6.94 3.03
C SER A 7 18.61 6.60 3.76
N ALA A 8 18.75 5.39 4.29
CA ALA A 8 19.99 4.94 4.92
C ALA A 8 21.16 4.93 3.93
N LEU A 9 20.94 4.44 2.70
CA LEU A 9 21.92 4.42 1.62
C LEU A 9 22.34 5.84 1.22
N GLU A 10 21.39 6.76 1.06
CA GLU A 10 21.66 8.16 0.71
C GLU A 10 22.53 8.84 1.77
N VAL A 11 22.12 8.78 3.04
CA VAL A 11 22.84 9.39 4.16
C VAL A 11 24.25 8.80 4.29
N THR A 12 24.37 7.47 4.22
CA THR A 12 25.65 6.77 4.37
C THR A 12 26.58 7.08 3.18
N SER A 13 26.03 7.23 1.98
CA SER A 13 26.79 7.64 0.78
C SER A 13 27.30 9.08 0.92
N ALA A 14 26.45 10.02 1.35
CA ALA A 14 26.83 11.42 1.57
C ALA A 14 27.96 11.56 2.61
N SER A 15 27.90 10.80 3.71
CA SER A 15 28.95 10.77 4.74
C SER A 15 30.31 10.29 4.19
N THR A 16 30.32 9.42 3.17
CA THR A 16 31.55 8.91 2.54
C THR A 16 32.40 10.03 1.93
N SER A 17 31.75 11.05 1.37
CA SER A 17 32.43 12.21 0.76
C SER A 17 33.13 13.09 1.78
N GLY A 18 32.63 13.15 3.02
CA GLY A 18 33.22 13.91 4.12
C GLY A 18 34.35 13.20 4.87
N LEU A 19 34.47 11.87 4.73
CA LEU A 19 35.46 11.07 5.45
C LEU A 19 36.81 11.00 4.70
N ARG A 20 37.91 11.24 5.44
CA ARG A 20 39.28 11.00 4.95
C ARG A 20 39.65 9.52 5.13
N LEU A 21 39.14 8.66 4.26
CA LEU A 21 39.46 7.23 4.23
C LEU A 21 40.64 6.92 3.30
N PRO A 22 41.53 5.96 3.64
CA PRO A 22 42.50 5.41 2.69
C PRO A 22 41.81 4.91 1.41
N ARG A 23 42.45 5.07 0.25
CA ARG A 23 41.86 4.70 -1.07
C ARG A 23 41.29 3.28 -1.09
N ARG A 24 41.99 2.31 -0.49
CA ARG A 24 41.55 0.91 -0.43
C ARG A 24 40.27 0.72 0.40
N VAL A 25 40.15 1.44 1.52
CA VAL A 25 38.97 1.39 2.39
C VAL A 25 37.77 2.05 1.70
N ARG A 26 37.99 3.20 1.05
CA ARG A 26 36.95 3.86 0.23
C ARG A 26 36.38 2.93 -0.84
N ALA A 27 37.24 2.24 -1.59
CA ALA A 27 36.82 1.30 -2.63
C ALA A 27 36.07 0.07 -2.07
N ARG A 28 36.30 -0.34 -0.83
CA ARG A 28 35.52 -1.38 -0.16
C ARG A 28 34.16 -0.87 0.29
N ARG A 29 34.12 0.36 0.82
CA ARG A 29 32.89 1.03 1.23
C ARG A 29 31.94 1.24 0.06
N GLU A 30 32.45 1.74 -1.08
CA GLU A 30 31.66 1.93 -2.30
C GLU A 30 31.05 0.62 -2.79
N ARG A 31 31.82 -0.48 -2.79
CA ARG A 31 31.30 -1.81 -3.12
C ARG A 31 30.25 -2.29 -2.12
N LEU A 32 30.45 -2.05 -0.83
CA LEU A 32 29.47 -2.41 0.19
C LEU A 32 28.13 -1.66 -0.01
N LEU A 33 28.18 -0.37 -0.34
CA LEU A 33 26.98 0.42 -0.62
C LEU A 33 26.30 0.00 -1.93
N ALA A 34 27.06 -0.47 -2.93
CA ALA A 34 26.48 -1.09 -4.12
C ALA A 34 25.75 -2.40 -3.78
N HIS A 35 26.27 -3.22 -2.88
CA HIS A 35 25.56 -4.40 -2.37
C HIS A 35 24.28 -4.02 -1.61
N LEU A 36 24.30 -2.93 -0.84
CA LEU A 36 23.09 -2.41 -0.20
C LEU A 36 22.03 -2.01 -1.23
N GLY A 37 22.43 -1.32 -2.30
CA GLY A 37 21.54 -1.00 -3.43
C GLY A 37 20.91 -2.24 -4.06
N ALA A 38 21.73 -3.25 -4.39
CA ALA A 38 21.24 -4.51 -4.93
C ALA A 38 20.28 -5.26 -3.99
N TYR A 39 20.53 -5.21 -2.67
CA TYR A 39 19.63 -5.77 -1.67
C TYR A 39 18.29 -5.02 -1.60
N ILE A 40 18.31 -3.69 -1.69
CA ILE A 40 17.10 -2.85 -1.74
C ILE A 40 16.26 -3.24 -2.95
N ASP A 41 16.88 -3.37 -4.13
CA ASP A 41 16.20 -3.69 -5.38
C ASP A 41 15.61 -5.10 -5.41
N ALA A 42 16.24 -6.06 -4.72
CA ALA A 42 15.75 -7.43 -4.63
C ALA A 42 14.48 -7.58 -3.78
N GLU A 43 14.18 -6.62 -2.89
CA GLU A 43 13.00 -6.61 -2.00
C GLU A 43 12.78 -7.88 -1.14
N ARG A 44 13.83 -8.67 -0.89
CA ARG A 44 13.78 -9.89 -0.07
C ARG A 44 14.07 -9.60 1.40
N TYR A 45 13.18 -8.86 2.04
CA TYR A 45 13.31 -8.48 3.44
C TYR A 45 12.79 -9.57 4.39
N PRO A 46 13.40 -9.74 5.58
CA PRO A 46 12.94 -10.74 6.54
C PRO A 46 11.63 -10.33 7.20
N VAL A 47 10.91 -11.34 7.70
CA VAL A 47 9.74 -11.19 8.57
C VAL A 47 10.11 -11.63 9.98
N ASN A 48 9.94 -10.74 10.97
CA ASN A 48 10.19 -11.11 12.36
C ASN A 48 8.91 -11.63 13.01
N ASP A 49 8.60 -12.92 12.88
CA ASP A 49 7.44 -13.55 13.51
C ASP A 49 7.64 -13.91 15.00
N VAL A 50 8.80 -13.57 15.56
CA VAL A 50 9.20 -13.92 16.94
C VAL A 50 8.81 -12.82 17.93
N SER A 51 9.00 -11.55 17.57
CA SER A 51 8.72 -10.41 18.45
C SER A 51 7.45 -9.65 18.05
N ARG A 52 6.56 -9.44 19.02
CA ARG A 52 5.34 -8.62 18.81
C ARG A 52 5.65 -7.14 18.57
N GLU A 53 6.76 -6.66 19.12
CA GLU A 53 7.22 -5.28 18.98
C GLU A 53 8.18 -5.13 17.78
N PRO A 54 8.29 -3.92 17.18
CA PRO A 54 9.31 -3.62 16.18
C PRO A 54 10.71 -3.99 16.67
N THR A 55 11.22 -5.11 16.18
CA THR A 55 12.50 -5.65 16.62
C THR A 55 13.28 -6.09 15.39
N PRO A 56 14.59 -5.80 15.31
CA PRO A 56 15.42 -6.40 14.28
C PRO A 56 15.34 -7.93 14.35
N ILE A 57 15.55 -8.57 13.21
CA ILE A 57 15.82 -10.01 13.15
C ILE A 57 16.96 -10.19 12.15
N PHE A 58 18.03 -10.87 12.55
CA PHE A 58 19.21 -11.03 11.72
C PHE A 58 18.92 -11.96 10.54
N VAL A 59 18.29 -13.10 10.83
CA VAL A 59 17.80 -14.09 9.85
C VAL A 59 16.42 -14.59 10.27
N ASP A 60 15.43 -14.52 9.37
CA ASP A 60 14.08 -15.05 9.63
C ASP A 60 13.99 -16.57 9.47
N ARG A 61 12.83 -17.15 9.82
CA ARG A 61 12.57 -18.59 9.70
C ARG A 61 12.59 -19.13 8.27
N ARG A 62 12.50 -18.24 7.27
CA ARG A 62 12.56 -18.58 5.84
C ARG A 62 13.98 -18.42 5.29
N GLY A 63 14.95 -18.03 6.12
CA GLY A 63 16.33 -17.80 5.74
C GLY A 63 16.58 -16.42 5.12
N HIS A 64 15.61 -15.50 5.14
CA HIS A 64 15.87 -14.14 4.68
C HIS A 64 16.73 -13.41 5.70
N ARG A 65 17.71 -12.67 5.21
CA ARG A 65 18.68 -11.92 6.01
C ARG A 65 18.28 -10.45 6.08
N CYS A 66 18.47 -9.81 7.22
CA CYS A 66 18.35 -8.36 7.28
C CYS A 66 19.42 -7.66 6.44
N ALA A 67 19.28 -6.34 6.24
CA ALA A 67 20.20 -5.58 5.40
C ALA A 67 21.68 -5.75 5.83
N VAL A 68 21.98 -5.70 7.14
CA VAL A 68 23.35 -5.88 7.63
C VAL A 68 23.83 -7.32 7.45
N ALA A 69 22.98 -8.31 7.70
CA ALA A 69 23.31 -9.72 7.48
C ALA A 69 23.54 -10.05 5.99
N ALA A 70 22.78 -9.45 5.09
CA ALA A 70 22.97 -9.58 3.64
C ALA A 70 24.28 -8.92 3.17
N LEU A 71 24.68 -7.80 3.79
CA LEU A 71 25.96 -7.16 3.51
C LEU A 71 27.15 -8.03 3.97
N LEU A 72 27.04 -8.63 5.15
CA LEU A 72 28.01 -9.59 5.67
C LEU A 72 28.17 -10.78 4.70
N GLU A 73 27.07 -11.43 4.34
CA GLU A 73 27.03 -12.54 3.35
C GLU A 73 27.67 -12.12 2.01
N ALA A 74 27.28 -10.96 1.46
CA ALA A 74 27.81 -10.47 0.18
C ALA A 74 29.34 -10.25 0.20
N THR A 75 29.94 -10.14 1.39
CA THR A 75 31.39 -9.99 1.59
C THR A 75 32.08 -11.26 2.08
N GLY A 76 31.37 -12.38 2.17
CA GLY A 76 31.91 -13.69 2.56
C GLY A 76 31.90 -14.00 4.06
N GLU A 77 31.10 -13.29 4.85
CA GLU A 77 31.02 -13.43 6.31
C GLU A 77 29.84 -14.32 6.77
N ASP A 78 29.55 -15.41 6.05
CA ASP A 78 28.43 -16.30 6.34
C ASP A 78 28.48 -16.87 7.77
N ALA A 79 29.66 -17.30 8.22
CA ALA A 79 29.86 -17.84 9.56
C ALA A 79 29.59 -16.80 10.67
N LEU A 80 29.81 -15.51 10.39
CA LEU A 80 29.48 -14.41 11.31
C LEU A 80 27.96 -14.21 11.37
N VAL A 81 27.29 -14.24 10.21
CA VAL A 81 25.82 -14.17 10.13
C VAL A 81 25.16 -15.31 10.91
N GLU A 82 25.58 -16.55 10.67
CA GLU A 82 25.07 -17.74 11.35
C GLU A 82 25.25 -17.64 12.86
N ARG A 83 26.46 -17.28 13.32
CA ARG A 83 26.75 -17.13 14.75
C ARG A 83 25.88 -16.07 15.43
N ILE A 84 25.69 -14.92 14.80
CA ILE A 84 24.83 -13.84 15.35
C ILE A 84 23.36 -14.31 15.34
N ALA A 85 22.90 -14.94 14.28
CA ALA A 85 21.53 -15.46 14.18
C ALA A 85 21.25 -16.52 15.25
N GLU A 86 22.21 -17.39 15.56
CA GLU A 86 22.05 -18.42 16.60
C GLU A 86 22.04 -17.84 18.02
N ARG A 87 22.95 -16.91 18.31
CA ARG A 87 23.16 -16.44 19.68
C ARG A 87 22.31 -15.23 20.05
N GLN A 88 22.03 -14.38 19.07
CA GLN A 88 21.60 -13.00 19.28
C GLN A 88 20.70 -12.50 18.13
N ASN A 89 19.83 -13.35 17.57
CA ASN A 89 19.07 -13.04 16.34
C ASN A 89 18.28 -11.72 16.38
N LEU A 90 17.81 -11.32 17.56
CA LEU A 90 17.00 -10.11 17.74
C LEU A 90 17.82 -8.87 18.13
N ALA A 91 19.15 -8.99 18.15
CA ALA A 91 20.03 -7.93 18.58
C ALA A 91 20.11 -6.78 17.55
N ARG A 92 20.14 -5.55 18.08
CA ARG A 92 20.51 -4.38 17.30
C ARG A 92 22.02 -4.36 17.11
N VAL A 93 22.51 -3.91 15.96
CA VAL A 93 23.96 -3.79 15.67
C VAL A 93 24.70 -2.99 16.75
N ARG A 94 24.07 -1.95 17.31
CA ARG A 94 24.64 -1.18 18.43
C ARG A 94 24.97 -2.04 19.67
N ALA A 95 24.21 -3.11 19.91
CA ALA A 95 24.42 -4.04 21.02
C ALA A 95 25.42 -5.15 20.66
N LEU A 96 25.74 -5.29 19.37
CA LEU A 96 26.77 -6.17 18.84
C LEU A 96 28.12 -5.44 18.68
N ALA A 97 28.22 -4.17 19.09
CA ALA A 97 29.38 -3.33 18.86
C ALA A 97 30.66 -3.82 19.59
N ASP A 98 30.52 -4.77 20.51
CA ASP A 98 31.64 -5.42 21.20
C ASP A 98 32.01 -6.80 20.61
N ASP A 99 31.30 -7.31 19.58
CA ASP A 99 31.71 -8.52 18.85
C ASP A 99 32.95 -8.20 17.99
N PRO A 100 34.12 -8.80 18.28
CA PRO A 100 35.37 -8.42 17.62
C PRO A 100 35.33 -8.62 16.10
N ALA A 101 34.66 -9.67 15.62
CA ALA A 101 34.58 -9.95 14.20
C ALA A 101 33.71 -8.91 13.48
N LEU A 102 32.61 -8.48 14.10
CA LEU A 102 31.78 -7.42 13.54
C LEU A 102 32.53 -6.07 13.54
N VAL A 103 33.26 -5.76 14.61
CA VAL A 103 34.07 -4.53 14.69
C VAL A 103 35.15 -4.51 13.61
N ASP A 104 35.88 -5.61 13.46
CA ASP A 104 36.93 -5.73 12.44
C ASP A 104 36.35 -5.61 11.02
N TRP A 105 35.19 -6.23 10.78
CA TRP A 105 34.49 -6.11 9.49
C TRP A 105 34.05 -4.68 9.20
N LEU A 106 33.44 -4.00 10.18
CA LEU A 106 33.04 -2.60 10.08
C LEU A 106 34.23 -1.70 9.73
N ALA A 107 35.36 -1.86 10.43
CA ALA A 107 36.59 -1.13 10.17
C ALA A 107 37.17 -1.46 8.77
N HIS A 108 37.14 -2.73 8.37
CA HIS A 108 37.65 -3.20 7.07
C HIS A 108 36.94 -2.56 5.88
N HIS A 109 35.63 -2.33 6.02
CA HIS A 109 34.77 -1.68 5.03
C HIS A 109 34.61 -0.17 5.27
N GLY A 110 35.25 0.38 6.29
CA GLY A 110 35.16 1.80 6.64
C GLY A 110 33.74 2.23 6.99
N LEU A 111 32.93 1.34 7.57
CA LEU A 111 31.56 1.59 8.02
C LEU A 111 31.54 1.78 9.55
N GLY A 112 30.92 2.83 10.05
CA GLY A 112 30.74 3.06 11.48
C GLY A 112 29.60 2.23 12.06
N ALA A 113 29.68 1.86 13.34
CA ALA A 113 28.61 1.13 14.03
C ALA A 113 27.26 1.88 14.01
N HIS A 114 27.28 3.22 14.05
CA HIS A 114 26.08 4.05 13.93
C HIS A 114 25.46 4.00 12.51
N GLU A 115 26.29 3.85 11.47
CA GLU A 115 25.84 3.72 10.09
C GLU A 115 25.24 2.33 9.87
N ALA A 116 25.91 1.29 10.36
CA ALA A 116 25.37 -0.06 10.33
C ALA A 116 24.05 -0.19 11.13
N ALA A 117 23.94 0.50 12.27
CA ALA A 117 22.68 0.58 13.02
C ALA A 117 21.58 1.34 12.27
N ARG A 118 21.92 2.34 11.46
CA ARG A 118 20.95 3.03 10.57
C ARG A 118 20.51 2.14 9.41
N ILE A 119 21.41 1.32 8.88
CA ILE A 119 21.11 0.34 7.82
C ILE A 119 20.25 -0.79 8.34
N GLN A 120 20.37 -1.17 9.62
CA GLN A 120 19.58 -2.22 10.25
C GLN A 120 18.17 -1.72 10.59
N PRO A 121 17.13 -2.21 9.89
CA PRO A 121 15.76 -1.84 10.22
C PRO A 121 15.22 -2.70 11.38
N ALA A 122 14.12 -2.26 11.96
CA ALA A 122 13.26 -3.09 12.77
C ALA A 122 12.16 -3.72 11.90
N TYR A 123 11.73 -4.93 12.28
CA TYR A 123 10.67 -5.67 11.61
C TYR A 123 9.56 -5.98 12.63
N HIS A 124 8.32 -6.01 12.18
CA HIS A 124 7.18 -6.37 13.01
C HIS A 124 6.71 -7.78 12.70
N ALA A 125 6.21 -8.50 13.72
CA ALA A 125 5.55 -9.80 13.54
C ALA A 125 4.16 -9.71 12.90
N HIS A 126 3.52 -8.54 12.96
CA HIS A 126 2.09 -8.44 12.68
C HIS A 126 1.78 -7.26 11.78
N LEU A 127 1.02 -7.53 10.72
CA LEU A 127 0.25 -6.51 10.02
C LEU A 127 -0.83 -6.03 10.98
N GLU A 128 -0.77 -4.77 11.38
CA GLU A 128 -1.83 -4.17 12.17
C GLU A 128 -2.98 -3.80 11.25
N ALA A 129 -4.20 -4.04 11.70
CA ALA A 129 -5.39 -3.63 10.97
C ALA A 129 -6.32 -2.81 11.86
N ASP A 130 -6.62 -1.61 11.41
CA ASP A 130 -7.57 -0.70 12.02
C ASP A 130 -8.80 -0.55 11.13
N TRP A 131 -9.95 -0.43 11.77
CA TRP A 131 -11.22 -0.12 11.12
C TRP A 131 -11.54 1.35 11.32
N LYS A 132 -11.85 2.03 10.23
CA LYS A 132 -12.23 3.45 10.23
C LYS A 132 -13.56 3.64 9.50
N PRO A 133 -14.45 4.50 9.99
CA PRO A 133 -15.59 4.92 9.19
C PRO A 133 -15.10 5.63 7.93
N THR A 134 -15.89 5.57 6.87
CA THR A 134 -15.64 6.34 5.65
C THR A 134 -16.96 6.84 5.08
N ALA A 135 -16.94 8.05 4.55
CA ALA A 135 -18.07 8.65 3.88
C ALA A 135 -17.61 9.32 2.58
N SER A 136 -18.42 9.27 1.53
CA SER A 136 -18.13 10.08 0.34
C SER A 136 -19.40 10.56 -0.35
N LEU A 137 -19.33 11.75 -0.94
CA LEU A 137 -20.33 12.23 -1.90
C LEU A 137 -19.81 11.95 -3.30
N VAL A 138 -20.69 11.44 -4.17
CA VAL A 138 -20.36 11.12 -5.57
C VAL A 138 -21.35 11.76 -6.52
N ALA A 139 -20.84 12.24 -7.65
CA ALA A 139 -21.63 12.70 -8.78
C ALA A 139 -20.98 12.22 -10.08
N GLY A 140 -21.77 11.96 -11.10
CA GLY A 140 -21.23 11.38 -12.32
C GLY A 140 -22.13 11.52 -13.53
N ALA A 141 -21.54 11.23 -14.69
CA ALA A 141 -22.22 11.18 -15.97
C ALA A 141 -21.95 9.83 -16.62
N HIS A 142 -23.02 9.19 -17.07
CA HIS A 142 -23.04 7.85 -17.64
C HIS A 142 -23.69 7.89 -19.02
N VAL A 143 -23.27 6.97 -19.87
CA VAL A 143 -24.02 6.58 -21.05
C VAL A 143 -24.72 5.27 -20.73
N ALA A 144 -26.04 5.25 -20.86
CA ALA A 144 -26.86 4.07 -20.65
C ALA A 144 -27.36 3.54 -21.98
N ALA A 145 -27.26 2.24 -22.21
CA ALA A 145 -27.91 1.55 -23.31
C ALA A 145 -29.03 0.65 -22.77
N THR A 146 -30.21 0.75 -23.38
CA THR A 146 -31.34 -0.15 -23.12
C THR A 146 -31.77 -0.81 -24.42
N GLU A 147 -32.30 -2.03 -24.33
CA GLU A 147 -32.78 -2.78 -25.51
C GLU A 147 -33.86 -2.03 -26.29
N THR A 148 -34.67 -1.24 -25.59
CA THR A 148 -35.85 -0.57 -26.16
C THR A 148 -35.60 0.86 -26.59
N VAL A 149 -34.53 1.52 -26.10
CA VAL A 149 -34.35 2.96 -26.31
C VAL A 149 -32.99 3.39 -26.84
N GLY A 150 -32.01 2.48 -26.91
CA GLY A 150 -30.67 2.83 -27.36
C GLY A 150 -29.88 3.63 -26.31
N ALA A 151 -28.94 4.47 -26.76
CA ALA A 151 -27.95 5.13 -25.91
C ALA A 151 -28.43 6.51 -25.41
N GLU A 152 -28.35 6.75 -24.09
CA GLU A 152 -28.78 7.99 -23.45
C GLU A 152 -27.78 8.51 -22.42
N GLY A 153 -27.75 9.83 -22.25
CA GLY A 153 -26.98 10.49 -21.21
C GLY A 153 -27.70 10.46 -19.87
N VAL A 154 -26.98 10.06 -18.82
CA VAL A 154 -27.53 9.82 -17.49
C VAL A 154 -26.68 10.53 -16.44
N GLY A 155 -27.30 11.40 -15.64
CA GLY A 155 -26.65 12.02 -14.49
C GLY A 155 -26.87 11.20 -13.23
N LEU A 156 -25.88 11.18 -12.33
CA LEU A 156 -26.06 10.62 -10.99
C LEU A 156 -25.50 11.55 -9.92
N ALA A 157 -26.14 11.53 -8.76
CA ALA A 157 -25.65 12.13 -7.53
C ALA A 157 -26.00 11.20 -6.36
N GLY A 158 -25.08 11.03 -5.41
CA GLY A 158 -25.27 10.07 -4.34
C GLY A 158 -24.30 10.25 -3.18
N ALA A 159 -24.49 9.39 -2.19
CA ALA A 159 -23.68 9.31 -0.99
C ALA A 159 -23.31 7.86 -0.71
N ARG A 160 -22.14 7.69 -0.10
CA ARG A 160 -21.58 6.43 0.33
C ARG A 160 -21.23 6.52 1.80
N LEU A 161 -21.57 5.47 2.54
CA LEU A 161 -21.24 5.33 3.95
C LEU A 161 -20.74 3.92 4.19
N GLY A 162 -19.67 3.77 4.97
CA GLY A 162 -19.07 2.46 5.16
C GLY A 162 -18.00 2.42 6.22
N VAL A 163 -17.32 1.28 6.24
CA VAL A 163 -16.15 1.03 7.09
C VAL A 163 -15.01 0.52 6.23
N ARG A 164 -13.81 1.05 6.48
CA ARG A 164 -12.57 0.67 5.83
C ARG A 164 -11.64 0.01 6.83
N ARG A 165 -11.19 -1.20 6.49
CA ARG A 165 -10.08 -1.87 7.15
C ARG A 165 -8.80 -1.47 6.43
N ASN A 166 -7.94 -0.69 7.08
CA ASN A 166 -6.60 -0.43 6.57
C ASN A 166 -5.65 -1.45 7.17
N VAL A 167 -4.69 -1.91 6.38
CA VAL A 167 -3.63 -2.77 6.85
C VAL A 167 -2.36 -1.94 6.84
N HIS A 168 -1.77 -1.75 8.01
CA HIS A 168 -0.53 -0.99 8.17
C HIS A 168 0.63 -1.94 8.50
N GLY A 169 1.80 -1.57 8.02
CA GLY A 169 3.06 -2.07 8.56
C GLY A 169 3.81 -0.86 9.04
N SER A 170 4.08 -0.85 10.34
CA SER A 170 4.91 0.17 10.93
C SER A 170 6.35 -0.14 10.50
N THR A 171 6.93 0.69 9.66
CA THR A 171 8.39 0.83 9.68
C THR A 171 8.64 2.28 10.09
N ASP A 172 9.77 2.52 10.75
CA ASP A 172 10.20 3.75 11.45
C ASP A 172 10.08 5.08 10.65
N SER A 173 9.57 5.05 9.43
CA SER A 173 9.29 6.19 8.54
C SER A 173 7.80 6.55 8.41
N GLY A 174 6.93 6.05 9.29
CA GLY A 174 5.52 6.47 9.35
C GLY A 174 4.53 5.49 8.70
N ASN A 175 3.31 5.49 9.25
CA ASN A 175 2.13 4.68 8.93
C ASN A 175 1.96 4.37 7.44
N SER A 176 2.68 3.37 6.95
CA SER A 176 2.55 2.89 5.57
C SER A 176 1.40 1.90 5.56
N VAL A 177 0.26 2.32 4.99
CA VAL A 177 -0.84 1.40 4.66
C VAL A 177 -0.33 0.51 3.53
N TYR A 178 -0.39 -0.81 3.66
CA TYR A 178 0.01 -1.78 2.63
C TYR A 178 -1.15 -2.09 1.68
N GLY A 179 -2.37 -1.97 2.18
CA GLY A 179 -3.60 -2.13 1.41
C GLY A 179 -4.80 -1.83 2.28
N SER A 180 -5.95 -1.67 1.63
CA SER A 180 -7.20 -1.46 2.36
C SER A 180 -8.35 -2.21 1.69
N VAL A 181 -9.34 -2.55 2.49
CA VAL A 181 -10.63 -3.04 2.00
C VAL A 181 -11.73 -2.25 2.69
N ALA A 182 -12.72 -1.78 1.94
CA ALA A 182 -13.88 -1.09 2.50
C ALA A 182 -15.18 -1.77 2.08
N PHE A 183 -16.10 -1.81 3.03
CA PHE A 183 -17.49 -2.21 2.82
C PHE A 183 -18.34 -0.95 2.87
N VAL A 184 -19.04 -0.67 1.78
CA VAL A 184 -19.71 0.62 1.56
C VAL A 184 -21.14 0.37 1.11
N ALA A 185 -22.09 1.00 1.79
CA ALA A 185 -23.44 1.17 1.29
C ALA A 185 -23.48 2.46 0.46
N GLU A 186 -23.97 2.36 -0.77
CA GLU A 186 -24.13 3.49 -1.68
C GLU A 186 -25.61 3.72 -1.95
N TYR A 187 -26.03 4.98 -1.89
CA TYR A 187 -27.30 5.44 -2.42
C TYR A 187 -27.04 6.47 -3.51
N THR A 188 -27.61 6.26 -4.70
CA THR A 188 -27.51 7.21 -5.81
C THR A 188 -28.90 7.52 -6.36
N ARG A 189 -29.15 8.79 -6.64
CA ARG A 189 -30.28 9.22 -7.48
C ARG A 189 -29.76 9.37 -8.89
N VAL A 190 -30.35 8.61 -9.79
CA VAL A 190 -30.04 8.62 -11.22
C VAL A 190 -31.12 9.40 -11.93
N ALA A 191 -30.74 10.33 -12.80
CA ALA A 191 -31.68 11.13 -13.58
C ALA A 191 -31.37 11.00 -15.08
N VAL A 192 -32.42 10.77 -15.86
CA VAL A 192 -32.36 10.75 -17.32
C VAL A 192 -33.13 11.95 -17.83
N ALA A 193 -32.51 12.74 -18.71
CA ALA A 193 -33.16 13.93 -19.26
C ALA A 193 -34.52 13.56 -19.88
N GLN A 194 -35.58 14.29 -19.50
CA GLN A 194 -36.95 14.09 -19.98
C GLN A 194 -37.66 12.78 -19.55
N ARG A 195 -37.05 11.94 -18.68
CA ARG A 195 -37.63 10.65 -18.25
C ARG A 195 -37.74 10.45 -16.74
N GLY A 196 -37.45 11.50 -15.97
CA GLY A 196 -37.47 11.43 -14.52
C GLY A 196 -36.21 10.80 -13.95
N GLY A 197 -36.31 10.24 -12.75
CA GLY A 197 -35.18 9.66 -12.07
C GLY A 197 -35.54 8.40 -11.30
N THR A 198 -34.53 7.59 -11.02
CA THR A 198 -34.66 6.38 -10.22
C THR A 198 -33.68 6.43 -9.06
N HIS A 199 -34.01 5.72 -7.99
CA HIS A 199 -33.15 5.61 -6.82
C HIS A 199 -32.44 4.27 -6.86
N HIS A 200 -31.14 4.25 -6.64
CA HIS A 200 -30.36 3.04 -6.57
C HIS A 200 -29.75 2.89 -5.18
N VAL A 201 -29.70 1.65 -4.72
CA VAL A 201 -28.97 1.26 -3.51
C VAL A 201 -28.00 0.13 -3.88
N SER A 202 -26.75 0.27 -3.48
CA SER A 202 -25.69 -0.71 -3.77
C SER A 202 -24.92 -1.08 -2.51
N LEU A 203 -24.41 -2.30 -2.46
CA LEU A 203 -23.40 -2.72 -1.48
C LEU A 203 -22.09 -2.94 -2.24
N LEU A 204 -21.05 -2.21 -1.86
CA LEU A 204 -19.78 -2.18 -2.56
C LEU A 204 -18.66 -2.72 -1.69
N LEU A 205 -17.86 -3.61 -2.27
CA LEU A 205 -16.53 -3.92 -1.80
C LEU A 205 -15.54 -3.05 -2.57
N GLN A 206 -14.83 -2.18 -1.87
CA GLN A 206 -13.71 -1.42 -2.42
C GLN A 206 -12.41 -2.10 -1.97
N TRP A 207 -11.57 -2.50 -2.91
CA TRP A 207 -10.30 -3.15 -2.63
C TRP A 207 -9.13 -2.36 -3.21
N GLU A 208 -8.17 -2.10 -2.35
CA GLU A 208 -6.94 -1.38 -2.68
C GLU A 208 -5.74 -2.31 -2.46
N PRO A 209 -5.15 -2.85 -3.54
CA PRO A 209 -4.12 -3.86 -3.44
C PRO A 209 -2.75 -3.31 -3.02
N HIS A 210 -2.49 -2.02 -3.25
CA HIS A 210 -1.21 -1.38 -2.95
C HIS A 210 -1.43 -0.01 -2.30
N GLY A 211 -1.36 0.03 -0.98
CA GLY A 211 -1.16 1.28 -0.26
C GLY A 211 0.29 1.71 -0.47
N ASN A 212 0.51 2.60 -1.43
CA ASN A 212 1.82 3.18 -1.66
C ASN A 212 1.84 4.60 -1.09
N SER A 213 2.99 5.09 -0.65
CA SER A 213 3.21 6.45 -0.12
C SER A 213 3.07 7.55 -1.20
N ARG A 214 2.52 7.22 -2.37
CA ARG A 214 2.29 8.16 -3.48
C ARG A 214 1.00 8.93 -3.26
N ASP A 215 0.94 10.15 -3.80
CA ASP A 215 -0.23 11.03 -3.68
C ASP A 215 -1.50 10.47 -4.32
N VAL A 216 -1.38 9.42 -5.15
CA VAL A 216 -2.47 8.77 -5.89
C VAL A 216 -2.63 7.31 -5.45
N GLN A 217 -3.85 6.94 -5.10
CA GLN A 217 -4.21 5.63 -4.56
C GLN A 217 -5.22 4.94 -5.49
N TRP A 218 -4.84 3.80 -6.08
CA TRP A 218 -5.69 3.05 -7.02
C TRP A 218 -6.49 1.96 -6.31
N TYR A 219 -7.74 1.77 -6.70
CA TYR A 219 -8.62 0.74 -6.15
C TYR A 219 -9.57 0.17 -7.20
N LEU A 220 -10.05 -1.04 -6.90
CA LEU A 220 -11.18 -1.67 -7.58
C LEU A 220 -12.41 -1.57 -6.68
N LEU A 221 -13.58 -1.50 -7.28
CA LEU A 221 -14.84 -1.55 -6.56
C LEU A 221 -15.84 -2.44 -7.29
N GLY A 222 -16.74 -3.07 -6.53
CA GLY A 222 -17.87 -3.74 -7.14
C GLY A 222 -18.80 -4.38 -6.12
N GLY A 223 -19.99 -4.73 -6.59
CA GLY A 223 -20.99 -5.43 -5.79
C GLY A 223 -22.41 -5.31 -6.35
N PRO A 224 -23.40 -5.88 -5.64
CA PRO A 224 -24.78 -5.87 -6.07
C PRO A 224 -25.39 -4.46 -6.00
N LEU A 225 -26.34 -4.21 -6.88
CA LEU A 225 -27.14 -2.99 -6.90
C LEU A 225 -28.63 -3.34 -7.06
N ALA A 226 -29.48 -2.54 -6.45
CA ALA A 226 -30.92 -2.59 -6.60
C ALA A 226 -31.49 -1.23 -7.01
N SER A 227 -32.46 -1.24 -7.90
CA SER A 227 -33.24 -0.05 -8.29
C SER A 227 -34.53 0.00 -7.46
N LEU A 228 -34.78 1.15 -6.86
CA LEU A 228 -35.97 1.54 -6.11
C LEU A 228 -36.71 2.60 -6.94
N ASP A 229 -37.99 2.38 -7.24
CA ASP A 229 -38.76 3.25 -8.12
C ASP A 229 -38.93 4.67 -7.59
N ALA A 230 -39.00 5.62 -8.52
CA ALA A 230 -39.82 6.81 -8.38
C ALA A 230 -40.81 6.81 -9.55
N ASP A 231 -42.10 6.97 -9.24
CA ASP A 231 -43.25 7.10 -10.16
C ASP A 231 -44.10 5.82 -10.37
N ASP A 232 -44.76 5.36 -9.29
CA ASP A 232 -46.02 4.57 -9.24
C ASP A 232 -46.23 3.38 -10.22
N ARG A 233 -45.17 2.82 -10.80
CA ARG A 233 -45.22 1.54 -11.53
C ARG A 233 -44.07 0.64 -11.08
N PRO A 234 -44.34 -0.44 -10.32
CA PRO A 234 -43.29 -1.23 -9.67
C PRO A 234 -42.38 -1.95 -10.68
N GLY A 235 -41.11 -1.59 -10.67
CA GLY A 235 -40.00 -2.24 -11.33
C GLY A 235 -38.77 -2.29 -10.41
N SER A 236 -38.83 -3.10 -9.35
CA SER A 236 -37.63 -3.48 -8.59
C SER A 236 -36.65 -4.17 -9.54
N GLY A 237 -35.51 -3.52 -9.80
CA GLY A 237 -34.44 -4.06 -10.63
C GLY A 237 -33.29 -4.57 -9.77
N PHE A 238 -32.69 -5.67 -10.19
CA PHE A 238 -31.48 -6.19 -9.54
C PHE A 238 -30.34 -6.28 -10.55
N GLY A 239 -29.15 -6.02 -10.06
CA GLY A 239 -27.98 -5.88 -10.90
C GLY A 239 -26.70 -5.94 -10.13
N ALA A 240 -25.63 -5.59 -10.82
CA ALA A 240 -24.31 -5.44 -10.24
C ALA A 240 -23.57 -4.28 -10.89
N GLN A 241 -22.63 -3.72 -10.15
CA GLN A 241 -21.70 -2.73 -10.65
C GLN A 241 -20.28 -3.13 -10.34
N ALA A 242 -19.37 -2.72 -11.21
CA ALA A 242 -17.94 -2.88 -11.02
C ALA A 242 -17.21 -1.69 -11.65
N GLY A 243 -16.06 -1.35 -11.08
CA GLY A 243 -15.29 -0.22 -11.56
C GLY A 243 -13.87 -0.21 -11.02
N ALA A 244 -13.10 0.72 -11.55
CA ALA A 244 -11.77 1.05 -11.07
C ALA A 244 -11.68 2.56 -10.88
N GLY A 245 -10.94 2.97 -9.87
CA GLY A 245 -10.78 4.38 -9.57
C GLY A 245 -9.46 4.69 -8.91
N PHE A 246 -9.22 5.99 -8.75
CA PHE A 246 -8.11 6.49 -7.97
C PHE A 246 -8.53 7.68 -7.10
N SER A 247 -7.82 7.92 -6.00
CA SER A 247 -8.06 9.06 -5.11
C SER A 247 -6.77 9.77 -4.70
N PHE A 248 -6.88 11.06 -4.38
CA PHE A 248 -5.77 11.89 -3.89
C PHE A 248 -5.82 12.06 -2.37
N ARG A 249 -4.81 11.59 -1.63
CA ARG A 249 -4.80 11.59 -0.14
C ARG A 249 -4.32 12.89 0.51
N ARG A 250 -3.40 13.64 -0.13
CA ARG A 250 -2.72 14.80 0.49
C ARG A 250 -3.31 16.17 0.14
N ARG A 251 -4.50 16.22 -0.46
CA ARG A 251 -5.17 17.49 -0.76
C ARG A 251 -6.12 17.87 0.37
N SER A 252 -6.32 19.17 0.56
CA SER A 252 -7.27 19.74 1.53
C SER A 252 -8.71 19.20 1.33
N VAL A 253 -9.00 18.70 0.14
CA VAL A 253 -10.23 17.98 -0.22
C VAL A 253 -9.81 16.68 -0.94
N PRO A 254 -10.03 15.49 -0.34
CA PRO A 254 -9.67 14.23 -0.97
C PRO A 254 -10.62 13.94 -2.13
N LEU A 255 -10.12 14.06 -3.36
CA LEU A 255 -10.91 13.79 -4.57
C LEU A 255 -10.74 12.34 -5.02
N LEU A 256 -11.83 11.73 -5.47
CA LEU A 256 -11.83 10.42 -6.14
C LEU A 256 -12.37 10.53 -7.57
N PHE A 257 -11.86 9.66 -8.44
CA PHE A 257 -12.21 9.52 -9.84
C PHE A 257 -12.44 8.04 -10.14
N GLU A 258 -13.58 7.69 -10.73
CA GLU A 258 -13.95 6.30 -10.99
C GLU A 258 -14.51 6.13 -12.40
N LEU A 259 -14.15 5.02 -13.05
CA LEU A 259 -14.86 4.49 -14.21
C LEU A 259 -15.70 3.31 -13.73
N VAL A 260 -17.02 3.41 -13.87
CA VAL A 260 -17.97 2.42 -13.35
C VAL A 260 -18.85 1.90 -14.47
N GLY A 261 -18.92 0.58 -14.58
CA GLY A 261 -19.92 -0.15 -15.37
C GLY A 261 -21.01 -0.72 -14.47
N GLN A 262 -22.27 -0.65 -14.93
CA GLN A 262 -23.44 -1.15 -14.21
C GLN A 262 -24.33 -1.94 -15.16
N GLY A 263 -24.92 -3.04 -14.68
CA GLY A 263 -25.93 -3.81 -15.39
C GLY A 263 -27.12 -4.06 -14.48
N ILE A 264 -28.34 -3.77 -14.96
CA ILE A 264 -29.58 -3.90 -14.19
C ILE A 264 -30.61 -4.65 -15.02
N GLY A 265 -31.12 -5.75 -14.49
CA GLY A 265 -32.29 -6.45 -15.05
C GLY A 265 -33.57 -5.97 -14.36
N GLN A 266 -34.58 -5.64 -15.17
CA GLN A 266 -35.94 -5.32 -14.74
C GLN A 266 -36.93 -6.23 -15.49
N ARG A 267 -38.19 -6.29 -15.04
CA ARG A 267 -39.20 -7.11 -15.73
C ARG A 267 -39.42 -6.59 -17.15
N GLY A 268 -38.92 -7.33 -18.13
CA GLY A 268 -39.12 -7.09 -19.56
C GLY A 268 -38.03 -6.30 -20.27
N TYR A 269 -36.96 -5.86 -19.59
CA TYR A 269 -35.80 -5.22 -20.23
C TYR A 269 -34.55 -5.22 -19.33
N ALA A 270 -33.38 -5.08 -19.95
CA ALA A 270 -32.09 -4.88 -19.27
C ALA A 270 -31.48 -3.51 -19.63
N THR A 271 -30.78 -2.92 -18.66
CA THR A 271 -30.03 -1.67 -18.85
C THR A 271 -28.56 -1.90 -18.53
N ALA A 272 -27.67 -1.50 -19.44
CA ALA A 272 -26.23 -1.41 -19.19
C ALA A 272 -25.80 0.05 -19.16
N ARG A 273 -24.92 0.43 -18.24
CA ARG A 273 -24.40 1.80 -18.12
C ARG A 273 -22.89 1.77 -17.95
N ILE A 274 -22.22 2.76 -18.50
CA ILE A 274 -20.81 3.02 -18.23
C ILE A 274 -20.60 4.53 -18.09
N GLY A 275 -19.81 4.94 -17.12
CA GLY A 275 -19.61 6.36 -16.88
C GLY A 275 -18.51 6.68 -15.91
N LEU A 276 -18.26 7.98 -15.82
CA LEU A 276 -17.30 8.55 -14.90
C LEU A 276 -18.01 9.06 -13.66
N GLN A 277 -17.43 8.80 -12.49
CA GLN A 277 -17.86 9.37 -11.22
C GLN A 277 -16.71 10.16 -10.61
N LEU A 278 -17.08 11.29 -9.99
CA LEU A 278 -16.21 12.17 -9.24
C LEU A 278 -16.78 12.26 -7.84
N GLY A 279 -15.92 12.27 -6.83
CA GLY A 279 -16.38 12.39 -5.47
C GLY A 279 -15.40 13.02 -4.52
N VAL A 280 -15.90 13.31 -3.33
CA VAL A 280 -15.11 13.77 -2.19
C VAL A 280 -15.27 12.76 -1.08
N VAL A 281 -14.15 12.29 -0.51
CA VAL A 281 -14.13 11.29 0.57
C VAL A 281 -13.63 11.88 1.89
N TRP A 282 -14.21 11.42 2.98
CA TRP A 282 -13.88 11.76 4.37
C TRP A 282 -13.73 10.49 5.21
#